data_AF-A0A2M8IUQ2-F1
#
_entry.id   AF-A0A2M8IUQ2-F1
#
_cell.length_a   1.000
_cell.length_b   1.000
_cell.length_c   1.000
_cell.angle_alpha   90.00
_cell.angle_beta   90.00
_cell.angle_gamma   90.00
#
_symmetry.space_group_name_H-M   'P 1'
#
loop_
_entity.id
_entity.type
_entity.pdbx_description
1 polymer ?
#
loop_
_entity_poly.entity_id
_entity_poly.type
_entity_poly.pdbx_seq_one_letter_code
_entity_poly.pdbx_strand_id
1 'polypeptide(L)'
;MLRAVFAAVILALAALPVAAVPVAELVAEKARDSFGPELPEDADFRITLQSAGISEAELISAFWMDRATGQFLANAVRADGGVTRLQGLAILTLEVPVPLRKMMPGEMLREADLQMVELPYARLGSFALTDSARLIGKEVKRMLPRGRPIMAQSVAEPLVIARGDKVSIEFDDGRLALSAPGRALGDAHRGQEVRVVNLVSNALVTGIARADGRVEIIR
;
A
#
# COMPACT_ATOMS: atom_id res chain seq x y z
N MET A 1 55.73 -25.22 -40.82
CA MET A 1 55.41 -23.82 -40.48
C MET A 1 53.93 -23.60 -40.71
N LEU A 2 53.16 -23.69 -39.62
CA LEU A 2 51.70 -23.78 -39.60
C LEU A 2 51.11 -22.36 -39.49
N ARG A 3 50.31 -21.92 -40.46
CA ARG A 3 49.59 -20.64 -40.42
C ARG A 3 48.15 -20.90 -39.97
N ALA A 4 47.87 -20.57 -38.72
CA ALA A 4 46.51 -20.53 -38.17
C ALA A 4 45.75 -19.34 -38.77
N VAL A 5 44.64 -19.62 -39.44
CA VAL A 5 43.66 -18.61 -39.87
C VAL A 5 42.53 -18.66 -38.84
N PHE A 6 42.46 -17.64 -37.98
CA PHE A 6 41.34 -17.40 -37.08
C PHE A 6 40.14 -16.91 -37.91
N ALA A 7 39.16 -17.77 -38.13
CA ALA A 7 37.86 -17.37 -38.65
C ALA A 7 37.05 -16.72 -37.51
N ALA A 8 36.92 -15.40 -37.55
CA ALA A 8 36.06 -14.64 -36.66
C ALA A 8 34.60 -15.02 -36.92
N VAL A 9 33.99 -15.71 -35.96
CA VAL A 9 32.54 -15.95 -35.91
C VAL A 9 31.89 -14.61 -35.56
N ILE A 10 31.34 -13.93 -36.56
CA ILE A 10 30.44 -12.79 -36.35
C ILE A 10 29.13 -13.38 -35.83
N LEU A 11 28.92 -13.29 -34.52
CA LEU A 11 27.65 -13.61 -33.90
C LEU A 11 26.64 -12.55 -34.33
N ALA A 12 25.88 -12.84 -35.39
CA ALA A 12 24.72 -12.07 -35.77
C ALA A 12 23.68 -12.17 -34.64
N LEU A 13 23.62 -11.14 -33.80
CA LEU A 13 22.56 -10.95 -32.84
C LEU A 13 21.27 -10.70 -33.64
N ALA A 14 20.57 -11.77 -33.99
CA ALA A 14 19.26 -11.69 -34.62
C ALA A 14 18.35 -10.93 -33.66
N ALA A 15 18.02 -9.68 -34.00
CA ALA A 15 16.96 -8.94 -33.38
C ALA A 15 15.69 -9.80 -33.52
N LEU A 16 15.24 -10.36 -32.40
CA LEU A 16 13.92 -10.98 -32.34
C LEU A 16 12.92 -9.94 -32.85
N PRO A 17 11.94 -10.31 -33.70
CA PRO A 17 10.90 -9.38 -34.09
C PRO A 17 10.25 -8.91 -32.80
N VAL A 18 10.38 -7.62 -32.51
CA VAL A 18 9.69 -7.00 -31.37
C VAL A 18 8.21 -7.19 -31.69
N ALA A 19 7.58 -8.11 -30.97
CA ALA A 19 6.17 -8.39 -31.15
C ALA A 19 5.39 -7.09 -30.96
N ALA A 20 4.35 -6.88 -31.75
CA ALA A 20 3.49 -5.72 -31.58
C ALA A 20 2.84 -5.79 -30.19
N VAL A 21 3.23 -4.86 -29.31
CA VAL A 21 2.71 -4.76 -27.94
C VAL A 21 1.58 -3.72 -27.95
N PRO A 22 0.52 -3.89 -27.14
CA PRO A 22 -0.49 -2.85 -26.99
C PRO A 22 0.16 -1.52 -26.61
N VAL A 23 -0.19 -0.46 -27.32
CA VAL A 23 0.35 0.90 -27.10
C VAL A 23 0.20 1.32 -25.64
N ALA A 24 -0.91 0.94 -25.00
CA ALA A 24 -1.15 1.21 -23.59
C ALA A 24 -0.08 0.59 -22.68
N GLU A 25 0.38 -0.62 -22.96
CA GLU A 25 1.39 -1.28 -22.13
C GLU A 25 2.77 -0.61 -22.26
N LEU A 26 3.16 -0.24 -23.49
CA LEU A 26 4.40 0.50 -23.74
C LEU A 26 4.38 1.91 -23.13
N VAL A 27 3.22 2.57 -23.16
CA VAL A 27 3.03 3.87 -22.51
C VAL A 27 3.05 3.72 -20.98
N ALA A 28 2.50 2.65 -20.41
CA ALA A 28 2.52 2.38 -18.98
C ALA A 28 3.94 2.17 -18.47
N GLU A 29 4.75 1.40 -19.22
CA GLU A 29 6.17 1.21 -18.94
C GLU A 29 6.91 2.55 -18.90
N LYS A 30 6.73 3.40 -19.93
CA LYS A 30 7.41 4.71 -20.00
C LYS A 30 6.89 5.71 -18.97
N ALA A 31 5.61 5.61 -18.60
CA ALA A 31 5.06 6.38 -17.49
C ALA A 31 5.65 5.93 -16.15
N ARG A 32 5.82 4.63 -15.89
CA ARG A 32 6.50 4.09 -14.69
C ARG A 32 7.95 4.58 -14.61
N ASP A 33 8.69 4.50 -15.72
CA ASP A 33 10.07 5.00 -15.81
C ASP A 33 10.18 6.48 -15.42
N SER A 34 9.17 7.28 -15.77
CA SER A 34 9.12 8.72 -15.47
C SER A 34 8.85 9.04 -13.98
N PHE A 35 8.27 8.11 -13.23
CA PHE A 35 8.07 8.24 -11.78
C PHE A 35 9.23 7.65 -10.97
N GLY A 36 9.99 6.69 -11.52
CA GLY A 36 11.18 6.13 -10.89
C GLY A 36 10.90 5.45 -9.54
N PRO A 37 11.79 5.56 -8.54
CA PRO A 37 11.67 4.86 -7.25
C PRO A 37 10.59 5.43 -6.32
N GLU A 38 9.94 6.54 -6.68
CA GLU A 38 8.85 7.16 -5.91
C GLU A 38 7.49 6.49 -6.16
N LEU A 39 7.44 5.46 -7.01
CA LEU A 39 6.23 4.73 -7.31
C LEU A 39 5.83 3.85 -6.11
N PRO A 40 4.60 3.96 -5.59
CA PRO A 40 4.10 2.99 -4.62
C PRO A 40 4.05 1.58 -5.23
N GLU A 41 4.30 0.54 -4.41
CA GLU A 41 4.35 -0.86 -4.88
C GLU A 41 3.03 -1.32 -5.52
N ASP A 42 1.89 -0.85 -5.02
CA ASP A 42 0.55 -1.22 -5.50
C ASP A 42 0.00 -0.29 -6.59
N ALA A 43 0.86 0.52 -7.21
CA ALA A 43 0.43 1.55 -8.16
C ALA A 43 0.32 1.04 -9.59
N ASP A 44 -0.80 1.35 -10.23
CA ASP A 44 -1.05 1.05 -11.63
C ASP A 44 -1.29 2.31 -12.46
N PHE A 45 -1.10 2.23 -13.78
CA PHE A 45 -1.32 3.34 -14.70
C PHE A 45 -2.55 3.08 -15.56
N ARG A 46 -3.59 3.89 -15.37
CA ARG A 46 -4.73 3.93 -16.26
C ARG A 46 -4.44 4.84 -17.44
N ILE A 47 -4.39 4.27 -18.64
CA ILE A 47 -4.07 5.00 -19.86
C ILE A 47 -5.32 5.23 -20.69
N THR A 48 -5.55 6.48 -21.06
CA THR A 48 -6.64 6.89 -21.95
C THR A 48 -6.03 7.58 -23.17
N LEU A 49 -6.11 6.92 -24.32
CA LEU A 49 -5.66 7.47 -25.59
C LEU A 49 -6.74 8.39 -26.16
N GLN A 50 -6.36 9.56 -26.66
CA GLN A 50 -7.27 10.46 -27.38
C GLN A 50 -7.19 10.24 -28.91
N SER A 51 -6.10 9.66 -29.38
CA SER A 51 -5.87 9.40 -30.80
C SER A 51 -6.51 8.06 -31.20
N ALA A 52 -7.63 8.12 -31.93
CA ALA A 52 -8.23 6.96 -32.57
C ALA A 52 -7.40 6.62 -33.83
N GLY A 53 -6.60 5.56 -33.80
CA GLY A 53 -5.92 5.12 -35.01
C GLY A 53 -4.98 3.93 -34.88
N ILE A 54 -4.38 3.69 -33.71
CA ILE A 54 -3.43 2.59 -33.53
C ILE A 54 -3.60 1.98 -32.13
N SER A 55 -3.82 0.67 -32.09
CA SER A 55 -3.90 -0.12 -30.85
C SER A 55 -2.58 -0.81 -30.49
N GLU A 56 -1.71 -1.02 -31.47
CA GLU A 56 -0.45 -1.77 -31.33
C GLU A 56 0.73 -1.00 -31.95
N ALA A 57 1.85 -0.96 -31.25
CA ALA A 57 3.09 -0.38 -31.73
C ALA A 57 4.27 -1.29 -31.39
N GLU A 58 5.35 -1.16 -32.17
CA GLU A 58 6.59 -1.88 -31.90
C GLU A 58 7.40 -1.14 -30.82
N LEU A 59 7.43 0.20 -30.87
CA LEU A 59 8.19 1.03 -29.95
C LEU A 59 7.48 2.36 -29.68
N ILE A 60 7.64 2.86 -28.46
CA ILE A 60 7.34 4.25 -28.11
C ILE A 60 8.64 5.06 -28.07
N SER A 61 8.69 6.13 -28.86
CA SER A 61 9.80 7.08 -28.91
C SER A 61 9.34 8.49 -28.51
N ALA A 62 10.28 9.37 -28.15
CA ALA A 62 10.01 10.76 -27.78
C ALA A 62 8.86 10.90 -26.75
N PHE A 63 8.89 10.05 -25.71
CA PHE A 63 7.91 10.09 -24.64
C PHE A 63 8.12 11.31 -23.75
N TRP A 64 7.06 12.09 -23.56
CA TRP A 64 6.99 13.18 -22.60
C TRP A 64 5.68 13.07 -21.84
N MET A 65 5.71 13.33 -20.53
CA MET A 65 4.53 13.30 -19.68
C MET A 65 4.62 14.39 -18.61
N ASP A 66 3.49 15.03 -18.34
CA ASP A 66 3.28 15.88 -17.18
C ASP A 66 2.73 15.04 -16.02
N ARG A 67 3.53 14.89 -14.95
CA ARG A 67 3.16 14.10 -13.75
C ARG A 67 1.97 14.67 -12.98
N ALA A 68 1.72 15.98 -13.08
CA ALA A 68 0.64 16.64 -12.33
C ALA A 68 -0.72 16.43 -12.99
N THR A 69 -0.77 16.53 -14.32
CA THR A 69 -2.01 16.40 -15.11
C THR A 69 -2.21 15.00 -15.67
N GLY A 70 -1.16 14.18 -15.70
CA GLY A 70 -1.13 12.88 -16.37
C GLY A 70 -1.11 12.98 -17.89
N GLN A 71 -1.03 14.18 -18.48
CA GLN A 71 -0.99 14.33 -19.93
C GLN A 71 0.31 13.78 -20.47
N PHE A 72 0.23 12.95 -21.50
CA PHE A 72 1.42 12.46 -22.18
C PHE A 72 1.35 12.70 -23.69
N LEU A 73 2.52 12.80 -24.27
CA LEU A 73 2.78 12.85 -25.68
C LEU A 73 3.85 11.82 -26.01
N ALA A 74 3.63 11.03 -27.05
CA ALA A 74 4.60 10.04 -27.48
C ALA A 74 4.51 9.81 -28.98
N ASN A 75 5.55 9.23 -29.57
CA ASN A 75 5.55 8.79 -30.96
C ASN A 75 5.55 7.26 -30.98
N ALA A 76 4.46 6.66 -31.47
CA ALA A 76 4.41 5.23 -31.74
C ALA A 76 5.08 4.93 -33.09
N VAL A 77 6.06 4.04 -33.08
CA VAL A 77 6.68 3.47 -34.26
C VAL A 77 6.02 2.12 -34.51
N ARG A 78 5.42 1.96 -35.69
CA ARG A 78 4.79 0.70 -36.13
C ARG A 78 5.81 -0.21 -36.82
N ALA A 79 5.44 -1.47 -37.01
CA ALA A 79 6.25 -2.47 -37.72
C ALA A 79 6.54 -2.12 -39.19
N ASP A 80 5.73 -1.24 -39.81
CA ASP A 80 5.96 -0.72 -41.17
C ASP A 80 6.96 0.46 -41.20
N GLY A 81 7.55 0.81 -40.05
CA GLY A 81 8.44 1.97 -39.87
C GLY A 81 7.69 3.31 -39.79
N GLY A 82 6.36 3.31 -39.89
CA GLY A 82 5.56 4.51 -39.80
C GLY A 82 5.48 5.05 -38.38
N VAL A 83 5.64 6.37 -38.24
CA VAL A 83 5.55 7.07 -36.96
C VAL A 83 4.20 7.75 -36.83
N THR A 84 3.51 7.55 -35.72
CA THR A 84 2.25 8.22 -35.41
C THR A 84 2.34 8.87 -34.04
N ARG A 85 1.95 10.14 -33.98
CA ARG A 85 1.91 10.88 -32.73
C ARG A 85 0.72 10.43 -31.90
N LEU A 86 1.00 10.01 -30.69
CA LEU A 86 0.05 9.63 -29.66
C LEU A 86 -0.02 10.72 -28.60
N GLN A 87 -1.23 10.98 -28.15
CA GLN A 87 -1.48 11.83 -27.00
C GLN A 87 -2.61 11.24 -26.16
N GLY A 88 -2.54 11.49 -24.86
CA GLY A 88 -3.53 10.94 -23.95
C GLY A 88 -3.27 11.32 -22.50
N LEU A 89 -3.92 10.59 -21.62
CA LEU A 89 -3.74 10.68 -20.18
C LEU A 89 -3.20 9.35 -19.65
N ALA A 90 -2.11 9.40 -18.89
CA ALA A 90 -1.55 8.33 -18.09
C ALA A 90 -1.74 8.71 -16.61
N ILE A 91 -2.83 8.24 -16.02
CA ILE A 91 -3.20 8.57 -14.64
C ILE A 91 -2.70 7.45 -13.74
N LEU A 92 -1.83 7.80 -12.79
CA LEU A 92 -1.44 6.91 -11.72
C LEU A 92 -2.63 6.64 -10.80
N THR A 93 -2.98 5.37 -10.62
CA THR A 93 -4.08 4.89 -9.79
C THR A 93 -3.57 3.92 -8.73
N LEU A 94 -4.21 3.92 -7.58
CA LEU A 94 -3.98 2.95 -6.51
C LEU A 94 -5.29 2.29 -6.14
N GLU A 95 -5.25 0.99 -5.86
CA GLU A 95 -6.33 0.35 -5.13
C GLU A 95 -6.28 0.81 -3.68
N VAL A 96 -7.40 1.34 -3.18
CA VAL A 96 -7.51 1.77 -1.79
C VAL A 96 -8.77 1.24 -1.12
N PRO A 97 -8.69 0.84 0.16
CA PRO A 97 -9.84 0.44 0.94
C PRO A 97 -10.73 1.65 1.25
N VAL A 98 -12.00 1.51 0.92
CA VAL A 98 -13.06 2.46 1.26
C VAL A 98 -14.16 1.79 2.08
N PRO A 99 -14.81 2.50 3.02
CA PRO A 99 -15.94 1.95 3.76
C PRO A 99 -17.15 1.74 2.84
N LEU A 100 -17.79 0.58 2.95
CA LEU A 100 -19.04 0.24 2.25
C LEU A 100 -20.24 1.01 2.80
N ARG A 101 -20.14 1.46 4.05
CA ARG A 101 -21.17 2.21 4.78
C ARG A 101 -20.53 3.31 5.63
N LYS A 102 -21.38 4.20 6.16
CA LYS A 102 -20.96 5.15 7.18
C LYS A 102 -20.57 4.37 8.45
N MET A 103 -19.40 4.67 9.02
CA MET A 103 -18.94 4.10 10.29
C MET A 103 -18.73 5.20 11.32
N MET A 104 -19.22 4.98 12.53
CA MET A 104 -19.10 5.90 13.65
C MET A 104 -17.86 5.63 14.50
N PRO A 105 -17.39 6.61 15.29
CA PRO A 105 -16.34 6.37 16.28
C PRO A 105 -16.71 5.23 17.24
N GLY A 106 -15.74 4.38 17.57
CA GLY A 106 -15.91 3.18 18.41
C GLY A 106 -16.24 1.91 17.64
N GLU A 107 -16.56 2.00 16.34
CA GLU A 107 -16.78 0.81 15.51
C GLU A 107 -15.47 0.11 15.16
N MET A 108 -15.49 -1.22 15.12
CA MET A 108 -14.36 -2.04 14.69
C MET A 108 -14.40 -2.26 13.18
N LEU A 109 -13.28 -2.03 12.50
CA LEU A 109 -13.13 -2.30 11.07
C LEU A 109 -13.02 -3.80 10.82
N ARG A 110 -13.93 -4.33 10.00
CA ARG A 110 -13.92 -5.71 9.52
C ARG A 110 -13.73 -5.72 8.01
N GLU A 111 -13.28 -6.86 7.49
CA GLU A 111 -13.13 -7.08 6.05
C GLU A 111 -14.44 -6.81 5.30
N ALA A 112 -15.57 -7.27 5.83
CA ALA A 112 -16.90 -7.07 5.24
C ALA A 112 -17.39 -5.61 5.24
N ASP A 113 -16.73 -4.69 5.97
CA ASP A 113 -17.05 -3.26 5.94
C ASP A 113 -16.24 -2.49 4.89
N LEU A 114 -15.23 -3.13 4.28
CA LEU A 114 -14.28 -2.52 3.36
C LEU A 114 -14.48 -3.03 1.93
N GLN A 115 -14.19 -2.16 0.97
CA GLN A 115 -14.11 -2.49 -0.44
C GLN A 115 -12.86 -1.83 -1.03
N MET A 116 -12.14 -2.55 -1.89
CA MET A 116 -11.04 -1.97 -2.66
C MET A 116 -11.62 -1.23 -3.86
N VAL A 117 -11.19 0.03 -4.04
CA VAL A 117 -11.57 0.86 -5.18
C VAL A 117 -10.33 1.53 -5.75
N GLU A 118 -10.18 1.46 -7.07
CA GLU A 118 -9.14 2.19 -7.79
C GLU A 118 -9.42 3.70 -7.76
N LEU A 119 -8.49 4.47 -7.21
CA LEU A 119 -8.56 5.92 -7.18
C LEU A 119 -7.28 6.56 -7.72
N PRO A 120 -7.38 7.71 -8.41
CA PRO A 120 -6.20 8.44 -8.87
C PRO A 120 -5.32 8.86 -7.70
N TYR A 121 -4.01 8.58 -7.80
CA TYR A 121 -3.02 8.90 -6.78
C TYR A 121 -3.01 10.38 -6.41
N ALA A 122 -3.18 11.27 -7.40
CA ALA A 122 -3.26 12.72 -7.18
C ALA A 122 -4.43 13.16 -6.26
N ARG A 123 -5.47 12.31 -6.09
CA ARG A 123 -6.59 12.59 -5.18
C ARG A 123 -6.41 11.95 -3.80
N LEU A 124 -5.43 11.07 -3.64
CA LEU A 124 -5.12 10.44 -2.36
C LEU A 124 -4.28 11.43 -1.56
N GLY A 125 -4.75 11.78 -0.36
CA GLY A 125 -3.93 12.51 0.58
C GLY A 125 -2.74 11.65 1.03
N SER A 126 -1.63 12.27 1.41
CA SER A 126 -0.38 11.60 1.82
C SER A 126 -0.52 10.60 2.97
N PHE A 127 -1.67 10.56 3.64
CA PHE A 127 -1.97 9.70 4.79
C PHE A 127 -3.11 8.70 4.52
N ALA A 128 -3.51 8.51 3.27
CA ALA A 128 -4.47 7.47 2.89
C ALA A 128 -3.83 6.09 3.10
N LEU A 129 -4.54 5.21 3.79
CA LEU A 129 -4.13 3.82 3.95
C LEU A 129 -4.55 3.04 2.70
N THR A 130 -3.59 2.38 2.07
CA THR A 130 -3.76 1.58 0.85
C THR A 130 -3.95 0.09 1.15
N ASP A 131 -3.46 -0.36 2.30
CA ASP A 131 -3.51 -1.76 2.70
C ASP A 131 -4.71 -2.04 3.61
N SER A 132 -5.63 -2.88 3.13
CA SER A 132 -6.83 -3.31 3.87
C SER A 132 -6.49 -4.22 5.06
N ALA A 133 -5.44 -5.04 4.97
CA ALA A 133 -5.05 -5.94 6.06
C ALA A 133 -4.57 -5.16 7.28
N ARG A 134 -3.93 -4.00 7.07
CA ARG A 134 -3.55 -3.07 8.14
C ARG A 134 -4.73 -2.35 8.79
N LEU A 135 -5.91 -2.36 8.17
CA LEU A 135 -7.11 -1.70 8.71
C LEU A 135 -7.98 -2.64 9.53
N ILE A 136 -7.99 -3.93 9.19
CA ILE A 136 -8.84 -4.91 9.87
C ILE A 136 -8.45 -5.02 11.34
N GLY A 137 -9.45 -5.00 12.21
CA GLY A 137 -9.25 -5.07 13.66
C GLY A 137 -8.76 -3.77 14.31
N LYS A 138 -8.72 -2.66 13.56
CA LYS A 138 -8.60 -1.30 14.11
C LYS A 138 -9.97 -0.74 14.49
N GLU A 139 -9.96 0.23 15.38
CA GLU A 139 -11.13 0.96 15.83
C GLU A 139 -11.23 2.32 15.13
N VAL A 140 -12.44 2.70 14.75
CA VAL A 140 -12.73 3.99 14.13
C VAL A 140 -12.63 5.08 15.19
N LYS A 141 -11.72 6.04 14.98
CA LYS A 141 -11.53 7.20 15.87
C LYS A 141 -12.38 8.40 15.45
N ARG A 142 -12.63 8.53 14.14
CA ARG A 142 -13.43 9.61 13.54
C ARG A 142 -14.38 9.03 12.53
N MET A 143 -15.56 9.62 12.40
CA MET A 143 -16.58 9.18 11.45
C MET A 143 -16.00 8.95 10.05
N LEU A 144 -16.17 7.73 9.53
CA LEU A 144 -15.75 7.37 8.19
C LEU A 144 -16.95 7.45 7.24
N PRO A 145 -16.92 8.32 6.21
CA PRO A 145 -17.97 8.36 5.21
C PRO A 145 -17.81 7.21 4.20
N ARG A 146 -18.95 6.71 3.71
CA ARG A 146 -19.00 5.69 2.66
C ARG A 146 -18.23 6.13 1.41
N GLY A 147 -17.46 5.22 0.83
CA GLY A 147 -16.80 5.39 -0.46
C GLY A 147 -15.65 6.39 -0.47
N ARG A 148 -15.16 6.83 0.70
CA ARG A 148 -13.95 7.67 0.79
C ARG A 148 -12.77 6.87 1.34
N PRO A 149 -11.53 7.17 0.88
CA PRO A 149 -10.33 6.58 1.44
C PRO A 149 -10.23 6.78 2.94
N ILE A 150 -9.79 5.73 3.64
CA ILE A 150 -9.56 5.79 5.09
C ILE A 150 -8.19 6.41 5.34
N MET A 151 -8.17 7.46 6.16
CA MET A 151 -6.93 8.14 6.55
C MET A 151 -6.36 7.50 7.82
N ALA A 152 -5.05 7.41 7.94
CA ALA A 152 -4.38 6.81 9.10
C ALA A 152 -4.81 7.44 10.43
N GLN A 153 -5.02 8.75 10.47
CA GLN A 153 -5.48 9.49 11.65
C GLN A 153 -6.93 9.22 12.08
N SER A 154 -7.73 8.60 11.20
CA SER A 154 -9.14 8.31 11.46
C SER A 154 -9.37 6.96 12.13
N VAL A 155 -8.31 6.15 12.28
CA VAL A 155 -8.33 4.81 12.88
C VAL A 155 -7.26 4.70 13.95
N ALA A 156 -7.47 3.81 14.91
CA ALA A 156 -6.51 3.51 15.97
C ALA A 156 -6.53 2.00 16.29
N GLU A 157 -5.53 1.52 17.02
CA GLU A 157 -5.67 0.21 17.66
C GLU A 157 -6.86 0.24 18.63
N PRO A 158 -7.58 -0.87 18.83
CA PRO A 158 -8.75 -0.88 19.70
C PRO A 158 -8.35 -0.59 21.15
N LEU A 159 -9.20 0.14 21.86
CA LEU A 159 -9.06 0.29 23.30
C LEU A 159 -9.37 -1.07 23.96
N VAL A 160 -8.36 -1.69 24.58
CA VAL A 160 -8.50 -3.01 25.23
C VAL A 160 -8.52 -2.93 26.74
N ILE A 161 -8.01 -1.83 27.30
CA ILE A 161 -7.96 -1.57 28.74
C ILE A 161 -8.31 -0.10 28.97
N ALA A 162 -9.36 0.15 29.75
CA ALA A 162 -9.70 1.49 30.24
C ALA A 162 -9.13 1.72 31.65
N ARG A 163 -8.95 2.98 32.02
CA ARG A 163 -8.53 3.37 33.36
C ARG A 163 -9.51 2.83 34.41
N GLY A 164 -8.96 2.13 35.41
CA GLY A 164 -9.71 1.56 36.52
C GLY A 164 -10.17 0.12 36.28
N ASP A 165 -10.01 -0.40 35.06
CA ASP A 165 -10.36 -1.79 34.73
C ASP A 165 -9.56 -2.77 35.59
N LYS A 166 -10.22 -3.87 35.96
CA LYS A 166 -9.54 -5.03 36.52
C LYS A 166 -8.87 -5.78 35.38
N VAL A 167 -7.58 -5.98 35.50
CA VAL A 167 -6.74 -6.61 34.46
C VAL A 167 -6.03 -7.84 35.01
N SER A 168 -5.62 -8.75 34.13
CA SER A 168 -4.72 -9.86 34.49
C SER A 168 -3.30 -9.47 34.10
N ILE A 169 -2.40 -9.41 35.08
CA ILE A 169 -0.98 -9.15 34.88
C ILE A 169 -0.33 -10.50 34.60
N GLU A 170 0.24 -10.66 33.41
CA GLU A 170 0.94 -11.87 32.97
C GLU A 170 2.44 -11.56 32.81
N PHE A 171 3.27 -12.44 33.34
CA PHE A 171 4.72 -12.42 33.14
C PHE A 171 5.16 -13.81 32.72
N ASP A 172 5.91 -13.92 31.64
CA ASP A 172 6.47 -15.17 31.15
C ASP A 172 7.89 -14.93 30.62
N ASP A 173 8.87 -15.64 31.16
CA ASP A 173 10.26 -15.65 30.68
C ASP A 173 10.72 -17.03 30.13
N GLY A 174 9.76 -17.93 29.92
CA GLY A 174 9.95 -19.31 29.47
C GLY A 174 10.33 -20.30 30.58
N ARG A 175 10.81 -19.84 31.75
CA ARG A 175 11.06 -20.70 32.93
C ARG A 175 10.07 -20.44 34.05
N LEU A 176 9.46 -19.26 34.06
CA LEU A 176 8.54 -18.80 35.08
C LEU A 176 7.38 -18.06 34.42
N ALA A 177 6.17 -18.63 34.58
CA ALA A 177 4.92 -17.97 34.23
C ALA A 177 4.19 -17.55 35.49
N LEU A 178 3.91 -16.25 35.64
CA LEU A 178 3.17 -15.67 36.75
C LEU A 178 1.92 -14.96 36.24
N SER A 179 0.83 -15.11 36.98
CA SER A 179 -0.41 -14.37 36.75
C SER A 179 -0.89 -13.74 38.05
N ALA A 180 -1.25 -12.46 38.02
CA ALA A 180 -1.78 -11.76 39.18
C ALA A 180 -2.89 -10.77 38.79
N PRO A 181 -3.93 -10.59 39.63
CA PRO A 181 -4.94 -9.57 39.38
C PRO A 181 -4.34 -8.18 39.57
N GLY A 182 -4.68 -7.28 38.66
CA GLY A 182 -4.24 -5.89 38.66
C GLY A 182 -5.39 -4.91 38.44
N ARG A 183 -5.08 -3.63 38.60
CA ARG A 183 -5.96 -2.52 38.21
C ARG A 183 -5.21 -1.53 37.33
N ALA A 184 -5.80 -1.18 36.18
CA ALA A 184 -5.22 -0.22 35.25
C ALA A 184 -5.27 1.21 35.79
N LEU A 185 -4.18 1.96 35.62
CA LEU A 185 -4.07 3.35 36.03
C LEU A 185 -4.32 4.34 34.87
N GLY A 186 -4.37 3.85 33.64
CA GLY A 186 -4.63 4.64 32.43
C GLY A 186 -5.24 3.80 31.33
N ASP A 187 -5.71 4.48 30.28
CA ASP A 187 -6.25 3.86 29.07
C ASP A 187 -5.10 3.32 28.21
N ALA A 188 -5.30 2.16 27.60
CA ALA A 188 -4.33 1.57 26.69
C ALA A 188 -4.99 0.83 25.54
N HIS A 189 -4.52 1.15 24.34
CA HIS A 189 -4.86 0.41 23.14
C HIS A 189 -4.04 -0.88 23.04
N ARG A 190 -4.51 -1.83 22.23
CA ARG A 190 -3.78 -3.08 22.00
C ARG A 190 -2.33 -2.80 21.57
N GLY A 191 -1.37 -3.43 22.25
CA GLY A 191 0.06 -3.25 21.99
C GLY A 191 0.68 -2.00 22.64
N GLN A 192 -0.10 -1.18 23.34
CA GLN A 192 0.40 0.01 24.03
C GLN A 192 0.83 -0.31 25.47
N GLU A 193 1.82 0.42 25.97
CA GLU A 193 2.25 0.37 27.36
C GLU A 193 1.18 0.91 28.32
N VAL A 194 0.93 0.21 29.42
CA VAL A 194 -0.03 0.57 30.46
C VAL A 194 0.56 0.37 31.85
N ARG A 195 0.31 1.32 32.74
CA ARG A 195 0.67 1.20 34.16
C ARG A 195 -0.49 0.57 34.92
N VAL A 196 -0.17 -0.41 35.75
CA VAL A 196 -1.12 -1.18 36.55
C VAL A 196 -0.63 -1.29 37.99
N VAL A 197 -1.55 -1.41 38.93
CA VAL A 197 -1.25 -1.78 40.31
C VAL A 197 -1.59 -3.24 40.51
N ASN A 198 -0.63 -4.04 40.98
CA ASN A 198 -0.88 -5.41 41.40
C ASN A 198 -1.71 -5.41 42.68
N LEU A 199 -2.88 -6.05 42.66
CA LEU A 199 -3.82 -6.02 43.79
C LEU A 199 -3.40 -6.92 44.97
N VAL A 200 -2.42 -7.81 44.76
CA VAL A 200 -1.86 -8.71 45.79
C VAL A 200 -0.68 -8.06 46.51
N SER A 201 0.29 -7.54 45.75
CA SER A 201 1.51 -6.94 46.33
C SER A 201 1.43 -5.43 46.52
N ASN A 202 0.39 -4.78 45.98
CA ASN A 202 0.23 -3.32 45.91
C ASN A 202 1.38 -2.60 45.18
N ALA A 203 2.17 -3.34 44.39
CA ALA A 203 3.25 -2.80 43.59
C ALA A 203 2.74 -2.20 42.28
N LEU A 204 3.36 -1.11 41.84
CA LEU A 204 3.11 -0.53 40.52
C LEU A 204 3.98 -1.25 39.49
N VAL A 205 3.36 -1.69 38.40
CA VAL A 205 4.00 -2.42 37.32
C VAL A 205 3.62 -1.82 35.99
N THR A 206 4.51 -1.95 35.01
CA THR A 206 4.26 -1.48 33.66
C THR A 206 4.39 -2.65 32.70
N GLY A 207 3.46 -2.77 31.76
CA GLY A 207 3.45 -3.83 30.77
C GLY A 207 2.70 -3.42 29.51
N ILE A 208 2.59 -4.31 28.54
CA ILE A 208 1.92 -4.07 27.28
C ILE A 208 0.51 -4.63 27.32
N ALA A 209 -0.46 -3.80 26.93
CA ALA A 209 -1.86 -4.17 26.84
C ALA A 209 -2.09 -5.20 25.72
N ARG A 210 -2.78 -6.28 26.05
CA ARG A 210 -3.25 -7.34 25.15
C ARG A 210 -4.78 -7.34 25.15
N ALA A 211 -5.36 -8.14 24.26
CA ALA A 211 -6.81 -8.36 24.26
C ALA A 211 -7.28 -8.97 25.58
N ASP A 212 -8.58 -8.84 25.85
CA ASP A 212 -9.27 -9.46 27.00
C ASP A 212 -8.79 -8.97 28.38
N GLY A 213 -8.30 -7.72 28.46
CA GLY A 213 -7.88 -7.13 29.74
C GLY A 213 -6.57 -7.71 30.30
N ARG A 214 -5.72 -8.28 29.45
CA ARG A 214 -4.42 -8.83 29.84
C ARG A 214 -3.30 -7.81 29.67
N VAL A 215 -2.34 -7.81 30.60
CA VAL A 215 -1.16 -6.93 30.59
C VAL A 215 0.08 -7.80 30.71
N GLU A 216 0.86 -7.84 29.63
CA GLU A 216 2.07 -8.65 29.54
C GLU A 216 3.29 -7.82 29.94
N ILE A 217 4.06 -8.30 30.91
CA ILE A 217 5.31 -7.66 31.32
C ILE A 217 6.44 -8.29 30.51
N ILE A 218 7.07 -7.49 29.65
CA ILE A 218 8.26 -7.89 28.89
C ILE A 218 9.49 -7.41 29.67
N ARG A 219 10.41 -8.32 29.96
CA ARG A 219 11.70 -8.01 30.60
C ARG A 219 12.85 -8.28 29.66
#